data_AF-A0A4Q1RLS3-F1
#
_entry.id   AF-A0A4Q1RLS3-F1
#
_cell.length_a   1.000
_cell.length_b   1.000
_cell.length_c   1.000
_cell.angle_alpha   90.00
_cell.angle_beta   90.00
_cell.angle_gamma   90.00
#
_symmetry.space_group_name_H-M   'P 1'
#
loop_
_entity.id
_entity.type
_entity.pdbx_description
1 polymer ?
#
loop_
_entity_poly.entity_id
_entity_poly.type
_entity_poly.pdbx_seq_one_letter_code
_entity_poly.pdbx_strand_id
1 'polypeptide(L)'
;MLKKGLAIGMSAFLLASSLAPVSVQATSWKQNKTGWWWQEDNGSYPVSQWKVINGKWYAFDARGYMRSGWFLSKGKWYYLGAANDGSMKTGWQSVNGRWYYMNSDGAMLSNQWVGDYYVGPTGAMLTDQWIGNYYVDASGKWVPNKQQHEHVWQPVTSTVEHPAETHQELVKEAWTEEIPHEEEGHYEATVPGHWEYVQVPKEGYEEEYEKADGTTGTRFVVTKHMHTDSKWVEPKTVECNEIGYEVETPMYHEVAKELCNGCGEDITNNYNEHLESNVLDGNTNCASFHTAYIMEQYDTRNVMYPATYVVDKEAYTETVQHDAEYKTVVDKEAWTETITKNVCSECGAVQ
;
A
#
# COMPACT_ATOMS: atom_id res chain seq x y z
N MET A 1 -34.26 -8.26 -96.48
CA MET A 1 -33.27 -8.08 -97.56
C MET A 1 -33.72 -6.91 -98.45
N LEU A 2 -32.82 -5.96 -98.70
CA LEU A 2 -32.85 -4.85 -99.68
C LEU A 2 -34.05 -3.87 -99.75
N LYS A 3 -33.72 -2.57 -99.60
CA LYS A 3 -34.03 -1.38 -100.46
C LYS A 3 -33.95 -0.12 -99.57
N LYS A 4 -33.13 0.93 -99.74
CA LYS A 4 -32.58 1.75 -100.85
C LYS A 4 -33.60 2.51 -101.72
N GLY A 5 -33.46 3.85 -101.70
CA GLY A 5 -33.89 4.86 -102.71
C GLY A 5 -35.26 5.49 -102.46
N LEU A 6 -35.57 6.77 -102.76
CA LEU A 6 -34.88 7.85 -103.49
C LEU A 6 -35.61 9.19 -103.21
N ALA A 7 -34.98 10.30 -103.61
CA ALA A 7 -35.14 11.71 -103.22
C ALA A 7 -36.32 12.55 -103.80
N ILE A 8 -36.39 13.82 -103.32
CA ILE A 8 -36.48 15.12 -104.03
C ILE A 8 -37.56 16.06 -103.45
N GLY A 9 -37.20 17.32 -103.18
CA GLY A 9 -38.16 18.45 -103.24
C GLY A 9 -37.86 19.66 -102.32
N MET A 10 -37.36 20.75 -102.90
CA MET A 10 -37.05 22.07 -102.30
C MET A 10 -38.26 22.85 -101.76
N SER A 11 -38.05 23.69 -100.74
CA SER A 11 -38.49 25.11 -100.75
C SER A 11 -37.90 25.92 -99.58
N ALA A 12 -37.55 27.17 -99.90
CA ALA A 12 -36.84 28.16 -99.10
C ALA A 12 -37.74 28.89 -98.08
N PHE A 13 -37.15 29.47 -97.01
CA PHE A 13 -37.12 30.92 -96.74
C PHE A 13 -36.51 31.25 -95.36
N LEU A 14 -35.73 32.34 -95.35
CA LEU A 14 -35.36 33.24 -94.24
C LEU A 14 -34.24 32.85 -93.26
N LEU A 15 -33.03 33.32 -93.61
CA LEU A 15 -32.06 33.78 -92.61
C LEU A 15 -32.65 34.96 -91.82
N ALA A 16 -33.03 34.70 -90.57
CA ALA A 16 -33.07 35.74 -89.55
C ALA A 16 -31.71 35.76 -88.86
N SER A 17 -30.79 36.60 -89.34
CA SER A 17 -29.57 36.94 -88.60
C SER A 17 -29.97 37.84 -87.44
N SER A 18 -30.40 37.23 -86.33
CA SER A 18 -30.56 37.91 -85.05
C SER A 18 -29.18 38.35 -84.57
N LEU A 19 -28.89 39.65 -84.67
CA LEU A 19 -27.91 40.27 -83.81
C LEU A 19 -28.44 40.17 -82.38
N ALA A 20 -28.08 39.10 -81.67
CA ALA A 20 -28.22 39.11 -80.23
C ALA A 20 -27.37 40.28 -79.72
N PRO A 21 -27.90 41.16 -78.84
CA PRO A 21 -27.06 42.14 -78.18
C PRO A 21 -25.99 41.35 -77.43
N VAL A 22 -24.73 41.52 -77.82
CA VAL A 22 -23.61 41.05 -76.99
C VAL A 22 -23.78 41.79 -75.67
N SER A 23 -24.18 41.07 -74.63
CA SER A 23 -24.15 41.63 -73.28
C SER A 23 -22.69 42.02 -73.03
N VAL A 24 -22.42 43.32 -72.94
CA VAL A 24 -21.14 43.79 -72.43
C VAL A 24 -21.08 43.30 -70.99
N GLN A 25 -20.44 42.15 -70.76
CA GLN A 25 -20.26 41.64 -69.41
C GLN A 25 -19.28 42.58 -68.74
N ALA A 26 -19.73 43.45 -67.84
CA ALA A 26 -18.86 44.39 -67.18
C ALA A 26 -17.73 43.66 -66.42
N THR A 27 -16.49 44.11 -66.62
CA THR A 27 -15.33 43.62 -65.85
C THR A 27 -15.64 43.62 -64.36
N SER A 28 -15.45 42.48 -63.70
CA SER A 28 -15.86 42.34 -62.30
C SER A 28 -15.04 41.32 -61.53
N TRP A 29 -14.90 41.59 -60.23
CA TRP A 29 -14.43 40.62 -59.26
C TRP A 29 -15.45 39.51 -59.10
N LYS A 30 -14.99 38.27 -59.19
CA LYS A 30 -15.77 37.07 -58.94
C LYS A 30 -15.13 36.28 -57.79
N GLN A 31 -15.94 35.53 -57.05
CA GLN A 31 -15.47 34.75 -55.91
C GLN A 31 -16.11 33.36 -55.91
N ASN A 32 -15.33 32.37 -55.51
CA ASN A 32 -15.81 31.04 -55.16
C ASN A 32 -15.11 30.55 -53.88
N LYS A 33 -15.28 29.26 -53.54
CA LYS A 33 -14.66 28.66 -52.35
C LYS A 33 -13.12 28.68 -52.38
N THR A 34 -12.51 28.80 -53.55
CA THR A 34 -11.05 28.79 -53.72
C THR A 34 -10.46 30.19 -53.60
N GLY A 35 -11.17 31.24 -54.02
CA GLY A 35 -10.70 32.61 -53.89
C GLY A 35 -11.38 33.57 -54.87
N TRP A 36 -10.76 34.74 -55.02
CA TRP A 36 -11.20 35.80 -55.92
C TRP A 36 -10.49 35.72 -57.27
N TRP A 37 -11.17 36.03 -58.38
CA TRP A 37 -10.55 36.26 -59.68
C TRP A 37 -11.17 37.49 -60.37
N TRP A 38 -10.44 38.08 -61.30
CA TRP A 38 -10.93 39.19 -62.11
C TRP A 38 -11.39 38.69 -63.48
N GLN A 39 -12.66 38.91 -63.82
CA GLN A 39 -13.19 38.56 -65.14
C GLN A 39 -13.22 39.81 -66.03
N GLU A 40 -12.58 39.72 -67.19
CA GLU A 40 -12.59 40.76 -68.23
C GLU A 40 -13.86 40.66 -69.10
N ASP A 41 -14.15 41.71 -69.88
CA ASP A 41 -15.40 41.79 -70.66
C ASP A 41 -15.53 40.68 -71.72
N ASN A 42 -14.41 40.17 -72.20
CA ASN A 42 -14.34 39.07 -73.16
C ASN A 42 -14.39 37.68 -72.50
N GLY A 43 -14.65 37.62 -71.18
CA GLY A 43 -14.69 36.39 -70.39
C GLY A 43 -13.32 35.84 -69.96
N SER A 44 -12.20 36.44 -70.42
CA SER A 44 -10.86 36.06 -69.98
C SER A 44 -10.54 36.55 -68.56
N TYR A 45 -9.44 36.07 -67.97
CA TYR A 45 -9.00 36.45 -66.64
C TYR A 45 -7.47 36.42 -66.54
N PRO A 46 -6.85 37.29 -65.70
CA PRO A 46 -5.40 37.36 -65.58
C PRO A 46 -4.86 36.12 -64.88
N VAL A 47 -3.82 35.51 -65.46
CA VAL A 47 -3.08 34.38 -64.88
C VAL A 47 -1.60 34.70 -64.79
N SER A 48 -0.95 34.28 -63.69
CA SER A 48 0.50 34.43 -63.45
C SER A 48 1.06 35.84 -63.71
N GLN A 49 0.29 36.88 -63.42
CA GLN A 49 0.65 38.25 -63.75
C GLN A 49 0.17 39.27 -62.71
N TRP A 50 0.78 40.44 -62.78
CA TRP A 50 0.31 41.64 -62.10
C TRP A 50 -0.74 42.35 -62.95
N LYS A 51 -1.74 42.95 -62.32
CA LYS A 51 -2.79 43.72 -62.98
C LYS A 51 -3.22 44.90 -62.12
N VAL A 52 -3.42 46.04 -62.75
CA VAL A 52 -4.04 47.21 -62.12
C VAL A 52 -5.56 47.11 -62.29
N ILE A 53 -6.29 47.18 -61.17
CA ILE A 53 -7.75 47.19 -61.13
C ILE A 53 -8.16 48.34 -60.23
N ASN A 54 -8.94 49.28 -60.75
CA ASN A 54 -9.41 50.47 -60.03
C ASN A 54 -8.27 51.23 -59.31
N GLY A 55 -7.12 51.39 -59.98
CA GLY A 55 -5.95 52.11 -59.47
C GLY A 55 -5.11 51.37 -58.44
N LYS A 56 -5.42 50.09 -58.14
CA LYS A 56 -4.64 49.26 -57.22
C LYS A 56 -3.99 48.09 -57.97
N TRP A 57 -2.78 47.71 -57.54
CA TRP A 57 -2.08 46.55 -58.08
C TRP A 57 -2.50 45.25 -57.39
N TYR A 58 -2.73 44.22 -58.19
CA TYR A 58 -3.06 42.86 -57.76
C TYR A 58 -2.16 41.86 -58.48
N ALA A 59 -1.88 40.72 -57.85
CA ALA A 59 -1.16 39.62 -58.48
C ALA A 59 -2.05 38.37 -58.53
N PHE A 60 -1.99 37.63 -59.62
CA PHE A 60 -2.80 36.43 -59.83
C PHE A 60 -1.91 35.18 -59.94
N ASP A 61 -2.40 34.06 -59.42
CA ASP A 61 -1.75 32.75 -59.51
C ASP A 61 -1.92 32.12 -60.90
N ALA A 62 -1.34 30.95 -61.12
CA ALA A 62 -1.39 30.26 -62.42
C ALA A 62 -2.79 29.78 -62.82
N ARG A 63 -3.73 29.75 -61.88
CA ARG A 63 -5.13 29.38 -62.09
C ARG A 63 -6.04 30.61 -62.20
N GLY A 64 -5.47 31.81 -62.06
CA GLY A 64 -6.18 33.08 -62.14
C GLY A 64 -6.78 33.57 -60.83
N TYR A 65 -6.45 32.95 -59.69
CA TYR A 65 -6.90 33.42 -58.39
C TYR A 65 -5.97 34.51 -57.85
N MET A 66 -6.56 35.54 -57.26
CA MET A 66 -5.88 36.65 -56.61
C MET A 66 -5.01 36.14 -55.46
N ARG A 67 -3.75 36.57 -55.43
CA ARG A 67 -2.81 36.30 -54.34
C ARG A 67 -3.05 37.27 -53.18
N SER A 68 -2.72 36.82 -51.98
CA SER A 68 -2.74 37.60 -50.74
C SER A 68 -1.48 37.30 -49.92
N GLY A 69 -1.08 38.24 -49.05
CA GLY A 69 0.12 38.10 -48.22
C GLY A 69 1.43 38.20 -49.01
N TRP A 70 2.47 37.54 -48.53
CA TRP A 70 3.80 37.60 -49.12
C TRP A 70 3.87 36.99 -50.52
N PHE A 71 4.42 37.75 -51.47
CA PHE A 71 4.58 37.31 -52.85
C PHE A 71 5.98 37.64 -53.39
N LEU A 72 6.72 36.61 -53.77
CA LEU A 72 8.02 36.76 -54.42
C LEU A 72 7.84 36.84 -55.94
N SER A 73 8.21 37.98 -56.52
CA SER A 73 8.09 38.23 -57.96
C SER A 73 9.38 38.85 -58.48
N LYS A 74 10.00 38.21 -59.48
CA LYS A 74 11.25 38.67 -60.12
C LYS A 74 12.36 39.01 -59.11
N GLY A 75 12.52 38.17 -58.08
CA GLY A 75 13.54 38.32 -57.04
C GLY A 75 13.26 39.38 -55.97
N LYS A 76 12.09 40.01 -56.00
CA LYS A 76 11.66 41.00 -54.99
C LYS A 76 10.43 40.50 -54.25
N TRP A 77 10.40 40.71 -52.93
CA TRP A 77 9.23 40.43 -52.11
C TRP A 77 8.25 41.58 -52.18
N TYR A 78 6.96 41.26 -52.27
CA TYR A 78 5.83 42.16 -52.22
C TYR A 78 4.89 41.69 -51.12
N TYR A 79 4.14 42.61 -50.52
CA TYR A 79 3.09 42.27 -49.57
C TYR A 79 1.74 42.68 -50.17
N LEU A 80 0.89 41.69 -50.41
CA LEU A 80 -0.47 41.86 -50.87
C LEU A 80 -1.39 41.84 -49.63
N GLY A 81 -2.44 42.65 -49.66
CA GLY A 81 -3.44 42.70 -48.59
C GLY A 81 -4.05 41.33 -48.28
N ALA A 82 -4.85 41.28 -47.22
CA ALA A 82 -5.56 40.07 -46.80
C ALA A 82 -6.41 39.46 -47.94
N ALA A 83 -6.91 38.23 -47.76
CA ALA A 83 -7.60 37.47 -48.81
C ALA A 83 -8.84 38.17 -49.42
N ASN A 84 -9.43 39.15 -48.72
CA ASN A 84 -10.55 39.98 -49.17
C ASN A 84 -10.14 41.34 -49.77
N ASP A 85 -8.85 41.67 -49.75
CA ASP A 85 -8.30 42.94 -50.25
C ASP A 85 -7.32 42.69 -51.40
N GLY A 86 -6.29 41.86 -51.20
CA GLY A 86 -5.29 41.46 -52.22
C GLY A 86 -4.50 42.59 -52.89
N SER A 87 -4.77 43.85 -52.55
CA SER A 87 -4.05 45.00 -53.11
C SER A 87 -2.61 45.04 -52.61
N MET A 88 -1.68 45.35 -53.50
CA MET A 88 -0.27 45.56 -53.17
C MET A 88 -0.10 46.70 -52.17
N LYS A 89 0.71 46.47 -51.15
CA LYS A 89 1.01 47.45 -50.10
C LYS A 89 2.30 48.20 -50.39
N THR A 90 2.32 49.45 -49.95
CA THR A 90 3.47 50.36 -49.90
C THR A 90 3.62 50.90 -48.48
N GLY A 91 4.78 51.45 -48.14
CA GLY A 91 5.09 51.95 -46.80
C GLY A 91 5.26 50.84 -45.76
N TRP A 92 5.17 51.21 -44.48
CA TRP A 92 5.32 50.33 -43.34
C TRP A 92 4.13 49.37 -43.18
N GLN A 93 4.42 48.08 -43.05
CA GLN A 93 3.44 47.01 -42.87
C GLN A 93 3.81 46.19 -41.63
N SER A 94 2.86 46.04 -40.71
CA SER A 94 2.99 45.13 -39.57
C SER A 94 2.44 43.77 -39.95
N VAL A 95 3.31 42.76 -40.00
CA VAL A 95 2.98 41.38 -40.37
C VAL A 95 3.48 40.46 -39.28
N ASN A 96 2.57 39.77 -38.60
CA ASN A 96 2.88 38.83 -37.52
C ASN A 96 3.79 39.42 -36.43
N GLY A 97 3.52 40.66 -36.01
CA GLY A 97 4.29 41.33 -34.95
C GLY A 97 5.65 41.89 -35.38
N ARG A 98 5.98 41.82 -36.67
CA ARG A 98 7.20 42.41 -37.24
C ARG A 98 6.86 43.50 -38.24
N TRP A 99 7.67 44.55 -38.27
CA TRP A 99 7.51 45.64 -39.22
C TRP A 99 8.38 45.42 -40.45
N TYR A 100 7.79 45.65 -41.63
CA TYR A 100 8.46 45.58 -42.93
C TYR A 100 8.17 46.87 -43.69
N TYR A 101 9.08 47.29 -44.56
CA TYR A 101 8.86 48.46 -45.40
C TYR A 101 8.80 48.09 -46.87
N MET A 102 7.71 48.46 -47.52
CA MET A 102 7.48 48.31 -48.95
C MET A 102 7.75 49.66 -49.63
N ASN A 103 8.63 49.71 -50.63
CA ASN A 103 8.94 50.95 -51.34
C ASN A 103 7.75 51.46 -52.18
N SER A 104 7.93 52.57 -52.92
CA SER A 104 6.88 53.14 -53.77
C SER A 104 6.37 52.18 -54.86
N ASP A 105 7.21 51.26 -55.31
CA ASP A 105 6.86 50.21 -56.27
C ASP A 105 6.28 48.95 -55.60
N GLY A 106 6.13 48.97 -54.27
CA GLY A 106 5.65 47.85 -53.45
C GLY A 106 6.67 46.75 -53.21
N ALA A 107 7.93 46.93 -53.57
CA ALA A 107 9.00 45.98 -53.27
C ALA A 107 9.53 46.17 -51.85
N MET A 108 9.71 45.07 -51.12
CA MET A 108 10.22 45.05 -49.75
C MET A 108 11.68 45.50 -49.73
N LEU A 109 12.01 46.45 -48.86
CA LEU A 109 13.38 46.83 -48.58
C LEU A 109 13.99 45.87 -47.54
N SER A 110 15.29 45.61 -47.67
CA SER A 110 16.09 44.81 -46.74
C SER A 110 17.52 45.35 -46.68
N ASN A 111 18.22 45.09 -45.57
CA ASN A 111 19.61 45.52 -45.31
C ASN A 111 19.87 47.01 -45.54
N GLN A 112 18.94 47.88 -45.14
CA GLN A 112 19.09 49.31 -45.35
C GLN A 112 18.29 50.14 -44.34
N TRP A 113 18.66 51.42 -44.25
CA TRP A 113 17.93 52.41 -43.46
C TRP A 113 16.68 52.89 -44.20
N VAL A 114 15.60 53.09 -43.45
CA VAL A 114 14.33 53.67 -43.86
C VAL A 114 13.96 54.75 -42.85
N GLY A 115 14.39 55.98 -43.12
CA GLY A 115 14.37 57.04 -42.11
C GLY A 115 15.25 56.68 -40.92
N ASP A 116 14.72 56.79 -39.71
CA ASP A 116 15.42 56.46 -38.46
C ASP A 116 15.39 54.96 -38.10
N TYR A 117 14.91 54.09 -39.00
CA TYR A 117 14.72 52.66 -38.75
C TYR A 117 15.59 51.82 -39.68
N TYR A 118 16.06 50.67 -39.23
CA TYR A 118 16.82 49.74 -40.07
C TYR A 118 16.03 48.47 -40.35
N VAL A 119 15.86 48.11 -41.63
CA VAL A 119 15.30 46.81 -42.03
C VAL A 119 16.45 45.84 -42.26
N GLY A 120 16.44 44.72 -41.53
CA GLY A 120 17.50 43.71 -41.55
C GLY A 120 17.53 42.84 -42.82
N PRO A 121 18.34 41.76 -42.82
CA PRO A 121 18.51 40.89 -43.99
C PRO A 121 17.23 40.20 -44.45
N THR A 122 16.31 39.96 -43.53
CA THR A 122 15.00 39.35 -43.79
C THR A 122 13.93 40.38 -44.17
N GLY A 123 14.28 41.67 -44.20
CA GLY A 123 13.35 42.80 -44.37
C GLY A 123 12.61 43.21 -43.10
N ALA A 124 12.70 42.43 -42.03
CA ALA A 124 12.12 42.80 -40.74
C ALA A 124 12.92 43.95 -40.11
N MET A 125 12.22 44.95 -39.57
CA MET A 125 12.80 46.04 -38.81
C MET A 125 13.52 45.51 -37.58
N LEU A 126 14.76 45.95 -37.36
CA LEU A 126 15.53 45.62 -36.16
C LEU A 126 15.10 46.51 -34.98
N THR A 127 15.14 45.96 -33.78
CA THR A 127 14.82 46.62 -32.52
C THR A 127 15.85 46.23 -31.46
N ASP A 128 16.19 47.16 -30.58
CA ASP A 128 17.11 46.95 -29.45
C ASP A 128 18.44 46.28 -29.85
N GLN A 129 19.05 46.78 -30.92
CA GLN A 129 20.22 46.14 -31.51
C GLN A 129 21.19 47.15 -32.12
N TRP A 130 22.46 46.77 -32.15
CA TRP A 130 23.51 47.48 -32.90
C TRP A 130 23.54 47.06 -34.37
N ILE A 131 23.65 48.05 -35.26
CA ILE A 131 23.89 47.93 -36.69
C ILE A 131 25.22 48.65 -36.98
N GLY A 132 26.31 47.90 -36.93
CA GLY A 132 27.65 48.49 -36.92
C GLY A 132 27.81 49.44 -35.73
N ASN A 133 28.10 50.72 -36.00
CA ASN A 133 28.28 51.75 -34.98
C ASN A 133 26.98 52.50 -34.62
N TYR A 134 25.84 52.11 -35.18
CA TYR A 134 24.54 52.73 -34.93
C TYR A 134 23.70 51.81 -34.05
N TYR A 135 22.96 52.36 -33.08
CA TYR A 135 22.06 51.58 -32.24
C TYR A 135 20.62 52.01 -32.46
N VAL A 136 19.70 51.04 -32.59
CA VAL A 136 18.25 51.28 -32.54
C VAL A 136 17.69 50.81 -31.20
N ASP A 137 16.80 51.61 -30.61
CA ASP A 137 16.15 51.26 -29.33
C ASP A 137 15.08 50.17 -29.48
N ALA A 138 14.39 49.84 -28.38
CA ALA A 138 13.32 48.84 -28.36
C ALA A 138 12.14 49.16 -29.31
N SER A 139 11.96 50.43 -29.70
CA SER A 139 10.97 50.83 -30.71
C SER A 139 11.48 50.67 -32.14
N GLY A 140 12.78 50.36 -32.30
CA GLY A 140 13.49 50.28 -33.58
C GLY A 140 14.02 51.62 -34.08
N LYS A 141 13.84 52.70 -33.30
CA LYS A 141 14.29 54.03 -33.69
C LYS A 141 15.78 54.20 -33.39
N TRP A 142 16.51 54.76 -34.34
CA TRP A 142 17.92 55.09 -34.18
C TRP A 142 18.15 56.08 -33.04
N VAL A 143 19.11 55.75 -32.18
CA VAL A 143 19.57 56.59 -31.07
C VAL A 143 20.91 57.24 -31.46
N PRO A 144 20.92 58.54 -31.79
CA PRO A 144 22.16 59.23 -32.09
C PRO A 144 23.08 59.31 -30.87
N ASN A 145 24.39 59.27 -31.10
CA ASN A 145 25.45 59.39 -30.09
C ASN A 145 25.48 58.30 -29.00
N LYS A 146 24.75 57.19 -29.16
CA LYS A 146 24.92 56.05 -28.26
C LYS A 146 26.28 55.40 -28.50
N GLN A 147 27.11 55.28 -27.46
CA GLN A 147 28.41 54.63 -27.52
C GLN A 147 28.34 53.21 -26.94
N GLN A 148 29.14 52.30 -27.49
CA GLN A 148 29.43 51.01 -26.87
C GLN A 148 30.40 51.32 -25.71
N HIS A 149 29.96 51.24 -24.45
CA HIS A 149 30.86 51.53 -23.33
C HIS A 149 31.93 50.44 -23.22
N GLU A 150 33.13 50.83 -22.79
CA GLU A 150 34.22 49.90 -22.47
C GLU A 150 33.99 49.25 -21.11
N HIS A 151 34.14 47.93 -21.04
CA HIS A 151 33.97 47.21 -19.79
C HIS A 151 35.08 47.55 -18.79
N VAL A 152 34.68 48.06 -17.62
CA VAL A 152 35.56 48.22 -16.45
C VAL A 152 35.35 47.05 -15.49
N TRP A 153 36.21 46.05 -15.60
CA TRP A 153 36.16 44.80 -14.83
C TRP A 153 36.63 45.00 -13.38
N GLN A 154 35.86 44.48 -12.43
CA GLN A 154 36.21 44.43 -11.01
C GLN A 154 36.16 42.97 -10.51
N PRO A 155 37.14 42.52 -9.72
CA PRO A 155 37.10 41.18 -9.16
C PRO A 155 36.01 41.10 -8.09
N VAL A 156 35.10 40.15 -8.25
CA VAL A 156 34.10 39.78 -7.24
C VAL A 156 34.37 38.34 -6.82
N THR A 157 34.55 38.15 -5.52
CA THR A 157 34.83 36.84 -4.94
C THR A 157 33.58 36.28 -4.28
N SER A 158 33.24 35.03 -4.61
CA SER A 158 32.17 34.26 -3.98
C SER A 158 32.72 32.95 -3.42
N THR A 159 32.33 32.61 -2.21
CA THR A 159 32.62 31.30 -1.62
C THR A 159 31.51 30.31 -1.99
N VAL A 160 31.89 29.18 -2.56
CA VAL A 160 31.01 28.04 -2.82
C VAL A 160 31.36 26.96 -1.80
N GLU A 161 30.37 26.53 -1.03
CA GLU A 161 30.53 25.44 -0.07
C GLU A 161 30.21 24.11 -0.76
N HIS A 162 31.16 23.18 -0.69
CA HIS A 162 30.98 21.81 -1.14
C HIS A 162 30.80 20.93 0.11
N PRO A 163 29.60 20.37 0.34
CA PRO A 163 29.34 19.53 1.50
C PRO A 163 30.15 18.23 1.43
N ALA A 164 30.35 17.59 2.58
CA ALA A 164 31.06 16.32 2.66
C ALA A 164 30.34 15.23 1.86
N GLU A 165 31.10 14.42 1.13
CA GLU A 165 30.60 13.22 0.46
C GLU A 165 30.78 12.03 1.41
N THR A 166 29.70 11.28 1.65
CA THR A 166 29.70 10.17 2.61
C THR A 166 28.96 8.95 2.06
N HIS A 167 29.38 7.75 2.44
CA HIS A 167 28.62 6.53 2.23
C HIS A 167 28.36 5.79 3.55
N GLN A 168 27.39 4.86 3.52
CA GLN A 168 27.15 3.94 4.63
C GLN A 168 27.95 2.66 4.39
N GLU A 169 28.81 2.31 5.33
CA GLU A 169 29.53 1.04 5.35
C GLU A 169 28.87 0.11 6.36
N LEU A 170 28.60 -1.13 5.94
CA LEU A 170 28.02 -2.16 6.80
C LEU A 170 29.03 -2.54 7.88
N VAL A 171 28.64 -2.42 9.15
CA VAL A 171 29.46 -2.78 10.31
C VAL A 171 29.09 -4.17 10.80
N LYS A 172 27.79 -4.47 10.80
CA LYS A 172 27.27 -5.76 11.24
C LYS A 172 26.07 -6.12 10.39
N GLU A 173 26.11 -7.32 9.80
CA GLU A 173 24.97 -7.86 9.06
C GLU A 173 23.77 -8.07 9.97
N ALA A 174 22.57 -7.95 9.40
CA ALA A 174 21.36 -8.36 10.08
C ALA A 174 21.46 -9.86 10.39
N TRP A 175 21.03 -10.25 11.58
CA TRP A 175 21.11 -11.64 12.02
C TRP A 175 19.88 -12.02 12.83
N THR A 176 19.60 -13.31 12.84
CA THR A 176 18.46 -13.88 13.55
C THR A 176 18.98 -14.64 14.76
N GLU A 177 18.40 -14.33 15.92
CA GLU A 177 18.64 -15.04 17.18
C GLU A 177 17.47 -15.98 17.46
N GLU A 178 17.76 -17.24 17.75
CA GLU A 178 16.78 -18.20 18.23
C GLU A 178 17.01 -18.44 19.72
N ILE A 179 16.04 -18.05 20.54
CA ILE A 179 16.06 -18.21 21.99
C ILE A 179 15.16 -19.40 22.34
N PRO A 180 15.71 -20.55 22.75
CA PRO A 180 14.92 -21.69 23.18
C PRO A 180 14.37 -21.43 24.59
N HIS A 181 13.07 -21.63 24.76
CA HIS A 181 12.42 -21.66 26.06
C HIS A 181 12.10 -23.12 26.39
N GLU A 182 12.65 -23.60 27.50
CA GLU A 182 12.46 -24.98 27.96
C GLU A 182 11.01 -25.24 28.41
N GLU A 183 10.63 -26.50 28.39
CA GLU A 183 9.33 -26.96 28.87
C GLU A 183 9.20 -26.74 30.38
N GLU A 184 8.11 -26.13 30.83
CA GLU A 184 7.81 -25.94 32.25
C GLU A 184 6.61 -26.83 32.63
N GLY A 185 6.71 -27.49 33.78
CA GLY A 185 5.69 -28.40 34.28
C GLY A 185 5.97 -28.83 35.70
N HIS A 186 5.10 -29.69 36.22
CA HIS A 186 5.18 -30.22 37.58
C HIS A 186 4.88 -31.72 37.60
N TYR A 187 5.20 -32.38 38.71
CA TYR A 187 4.89 -33.79 38.90
C TYR A 187 3.63 -33.94 39.73
N GLU A 188 2.72 -34.80 39.29
CA GLU A 188 1.52 -35.17 40.05
C GLU A 188 1.47 -36.69 40.30
N ALA A 189 0.90 -37.10 41.42
CA ALA A 189 0.61 -38.50 41.72
C ALA A 189 -0.87 -38.68 42.05
N THR A 190 -1.47 -39.74 41.51
CA THR A 190 -2.88 -40.09 41.78
C THR A 190 -2.96 -41.18 42.84
N VAL A 191 -3.56 -40.84 43.98
CA VAL A 191 -3.91 -41.80 45.03
C VAL A 191 -5.29 -42.37 44.69
N PRO A 192 -5.43 -43.69 44.45
CA PRO A 192 -6.71 -44.30 44.13
C PRO A 192 -7.64 -44.29 45.36
N GLY A 193 -8.93 -44.32 45.08
CA GLY A 193 -9.94 -44.45 46.12
C GLY A 193 -9.84 -45.80 46.83
N HIS A 194 -10.12 -45.82 48.13
CA HIS A 194 -10.02 -47.02 48.96
C HIS A 194 -11.08 -47.01 50.06
N TRP A 195 -11.32 -48.19 50.65
CA TRP A 195 -12.18 -48.34 51.82
C TRP A 195 -11.36 -48.22 53.10
N GLU A 196 -11.76 -47.32 53.99
CA GLU A 196 -11.34 -47.30 55.38
C GLU A 196 -12.36 -48.04 56.24
N TYR A 197 -11.88 -48.77 57.25
CA TYR A 197 -12.72 -49.57 58.13
C TYR A 197 -12.56 -49.11 59.58
N VAL A 198 -13.68 -48.98 60.28
CA VAL A 198 -13.73 -48.58 61.69
C VAL A 198 -14.50 -49.65 62.48
N GLN A 199 -13.89 -50.15 63.55
CA GLN A 199 -14.56 -51.08 64.45
C GLN A 199 -15.56 -50.32 65.33
N VAL A 200 -16.81 -50.75 65.26
CA VAL A 200 -17.88 -50.26 66.11
C VAL A 200 -18.03 -51.24 67.28
N PRO A 201 -17.81 -50.82 68.54
CA PRO A 201 -17.91 -51.70 69.68
C PRO A 201 -19.35 -52.15 69.92
N LYS A 202 -19.52 -53.22 70.70
CA LYS A 202 -20.85 -53.69 71.11
C LYS A 202 -21.55 -52.67 72.01
N GLU A 203 -22.87 -52.56 71.86
CA GLU A 203 -23.75 -51.74 72.71
C GLU A 203 -24.72 -52.64 73.47
N GLY A 204 -25.10 -52.22 74.68
CA GLY A 204 -25.99 -53.00 75.54
C GLY A 204 -26.17 -52.36 76.91
N TYR A 205 -26.71 -53.14 77.84
CA TYR A 205 -26.95 -52.73 79.22
C TYR A 205 -26.67 -53.87 80.19
N GLU A 206 -26.43 -53.55 81.45
CA GLU A 206 -26.32 -54.54 82.53
C GLU A 206 -27.68 -54.81 83.15
N GLU A 207 -27.97 -56.07 83.44
CA GLU A 207 -29.16 -56.48 84.19
C GLU A 207 -28.84 -57.57 85.23
N GLU A 208 -29.67 -57.66 86.26
CA GLU A 208 -29.59 -58.71 87.25
C GLU A 208 -30.39 -59.94 86.81
N TYR A 209 -29.88 -61.13 87.11
CA TYR A 209 -30.55 -62.41 86.85
C TYR A 209 -30.38 -63.37 88.04
N GLU A 210 -31.30 -64.31 88.17
CA GLU A 210 -31.22 -65.36 89.19
C GLU A 210 -30.36 -66.52 88.67
N LYS A 211 -29.33 -66.90 89.43
CA LYS A 211 -28.45 -68.03 89.13
C LYS A 211 -29.10 -69.36 89.45
N ALA A 212 -28.57 -70.43 88.86
CA ALA A 212 -29.05 -71.79 89.10
C ALA A 212 -28.98 -72.24 90.59
N ASP A 213 -28.13 -71.62 91.41
CA ASP A 213 -28.01 -71.88 92.85
C ASP A 213 -28.94 -71.01 93.73
N GLY A 214 -29.76 -70.15 93.13
CA GLY A 214 -30.70 -69.24 93.80
C GLY A 214 -30.10 -67.90 94.24
N THR A 215 -28.84 -67.61 93.88
CA THR A 215 -28.20 -66.30 94.15
C THR A 215 -28.45 -65.31 92.99
N THR A 216 -28.28 -64.00 93.22
CA THR A 216 -28.38 -62.98 92.16
C THR A 216 -27.02 -62.75 91.50
N GLY A 217 -26.98 -62.77 90.17
CA GLY A 217 -25.84 -62.38 89.35
C GLY A 217 -26.15 -61.17 88.46
N THR A 218 -25.12 -60.54 87.91
CA THR A 218 -25.25 -59.45 86.92
C THR A 218 -24.72 -59.94 85.58
N ARG A 219 -25.39 -59.58 84.47
CA ARG A 219 -24.95 -59.88 83.11
C ARG A 219 -25.08 -58.66 82.20
N PHE A 220 -24.22 -58.58 81.19
CA PHE A 220 -24.38 -57.63 80.10
C PHE A 220 -25.25 -58.25 79.00
N VAL A 221 -26.31 -57.55 78.61
CA VAL A 221 -27.18 -57.93 77.49
C VAL A 221 -26.85 -57.05 76.30
N VAL A 222 -26.39 -57.70 75.22
CA VAL A 222 -26.05 -57.00 73.98
C VAL A 222 -27.31 -56.59 73.22
N THR A 223 -27.41 -55.32 72.84
CA THR A 223 -28.47 -54.80 71.97
C THR A 223 -27.98 -54.58 70.54
N LYS A 224 -26.67 -54.31 70.37
CA LYS A 224 -26.01 -54.31 69.07
C LYS A 224 -24.65 -54.97 69.21
N HIS A 225 -24.38 -55.93 68.34
CA HIS A 225 -23.10 -56.60 68.30
C HIS A 225 -22.04 -55.69 67.69
N MET A 226 -20.78 -55.92 68.07
CA MET A 226 -19.68 -55.24 67.41
C MET A 226 -19.68 -55.58 65.91
N HIS A 227 -19.33 -54.60 65.09
CA HIS A 227 -19.27 -54.76 63.65
C HIS A 227 -18.23 -53.81 63.07
N THR A 228 -18.01 -53.90 61.77
CA THR A 228 -17.15 -52.98 61.03
C THR A 228 -18.01 -52.05 60.19
N ASP A 229 -17.86 -50.75 60.41
CA ASP A 229 -18.31 -49.73 59.46
C ASP A 229 -17.23 -49.50 58.41
N SER A 230 -17.66 -49.25 57.17
CA SER A 230 -16.76 -48.93 56.07
C SER A 230 -17.07 -47.54 55.51
N LYS A 231 -16.03 -46.81 55.13
CA LYS A 231 -16.12 -45.48 54.52
C LYS A 231 -15.26 -45.47 53.27
N TRP A 232 -15.87 -45.11 52.14
CA TRP A 232 -15.13 -44.89 50.90
C TRP A 232 -14.42 -43.54 50.94
N VAL A 233 -13.13 -43.56 50.63
CA VAL A 233 -12.30 -42.38 50.41
C VAL A 233 -12.13 -42.21 48.91
N GLU A 234 -12.55 -41.06 48.39
CA GLU A 234 -12.45 -40.76 46.95
C GLU A 234 -10.99 -40.61 46.50
N PRO A 235 -10.67 -40.95 45.23
CA PRO A 235 -9.34 -40.74 44.69
C PRO A 235 -8.99 -39.25 44.66
N LYS A 236 -7.69 -38.95 44.79
CA LYS A 236 -7.18 -37.58 44.72
C LYS A 236 -5.88 -37.53 43.92
N THR A 237 -5.71 -36.43 43.20
CA THR A 237 -4.45 -36.07 42.55
C THR A 237 -3.77 -34.98 43.36
N VAL A 238 -2.48 -35.11 43.57
CA VAL A 238 -1.67 -34.15 44.33
C VAL A 238 -0.37 -33.87 43.60
N GLU A 239 0.07 -32.61 43.64
CA GLU A 239 1.43 -32.26 43.24
C GLU A 239 2.45 -32.93 44.16
N CYS A 240 3.55 -33.39 43.58
CA CYS A 240 4.59 -34.17 44.24
C CYS A 240 5.96 -33.91 43.59
N ASN A 241 6.99 -34.65 44.02
CA ASN A 241 8.31 -34.60 43.40
C ASN A 241 8.45 -35.66 42.29
N GLU A 242 9.60 -35.71 41.61
CA GLU A 242 9.88 -36.65 40.52
C GLU A 242 9.76 -38.14 40.90
N ILE A 243 9.86 -38.46 42.18
CA ILE A 243 9.77 -39.83 42.70
C ILE A 243 8.30 -40.23 42.87
N GLY A 244 7.44 -39.26 43.25
CA GLY A 244 6.00 -39.44 43.45
C GLY A 244 5.53 -39.00 44.82
N TYR A 245 4.45 -39.61 45.30
CA TYR A 245 3.83 -39.28 46.59
C TYR A 245 3.69 -40.51 47.48
N GLU A 246 4.31 -40.44 48.66
CA GLU A 246 4.28 -41.52 49.67
C GLU A 246 3.07 -41.33 50.59
N VAL A 247 2.28 -42.39 50.77
CA VAL A 247 1.10 -42.38 51.63
C VAL A 247 1.13 -43.56 52.60
N GLU A 248 1.00 -43.25 53.89
CA GLU A 248 0.75 -44.25 54.92
C GLU A 248 -0.65 -44.84 54.72
N THR A 249 -0.70 -46.12 54.33
CA THR A 249 -1.93 -46.82 53.99
C THR A 249 -2.18 -47.94 55.00
N PRO A 250 -3.31 -47.93 55.72
CA PRO A 250 -3.68 -49.01 56.62
C PRO A 250 -4.03 -50.27 55.84
N MET A 251 -3.50 -51.42 56.28
CA MET A 251 -3.77 -52.71 55.68
C MET A 251 -4.72 -53.50 56.57
N TYR A 252 -5.80 -53.98 55.98
CA TYR A 252 -6.83 -54.73 56.67
C TYR A 252 -6.89 -56.18 56.18
N HIS A 253 -7.28 -57.08 57.08
CA HIS A 253 -7.69 -58.43 56.74
C HIS A 253 -9.03 -58.73 57.39
N GLU A 254 -9.82 -59.56 56.72
CA GLU A 254 -11.08 -60.03 57.27
C GLU A 254 -10.81 -61.17 58.25
N VAL A 255 -11.33 -61.04 59.47
CA VAL A 255 -11.24 -62.04 60.53
C VAL A 255 -12.65 -62.49 60.90
N ALA A 256 -12.84 -63.81 60.94
CA ALA A 256 -14.07 -64.40 61.45
C ALA A 256 -13.99 -64.47 62.98
N LYS A 257 -14.97 -63.85 63.64
CA LYS A 257 -15.14 -63.90 65.10
C LYS A 257 -16.44 -64.59 65.47
N GLU A 258 -16.38 -65.49 66.43
CA GLU A 258 -17.59 -66.08 67.02
C GLU A 258 -18.05 -65.16 68.15
N LEU A 259 -19.18 -64.48 67.95
CA LEU A 259 -19.73 -63.54 68.93
C LEU A 259 -20.93 -64.16 69.65
N CYS A 260 -20.91 -64.11 70.97
CA CYS A 260 -22.00 -64.60 71.80
C CYS A 260 -23.27 -63.75 71.58
N ASN A 261 -24.40 -64.38 71.24
CA ASN A 261 -25.66 -63.67 70.97
C ASN A 261 -26.27 -63.00 72.21
N GLY A 262 -25.89 -63.44 73.42
CA GLY A 262 -26.43 -62.92 74.67
C GLY A 262 -25.68 -61.70 75.21
N CYS A 263 -24.35 -61.76 75.22
CA CYS A 263 -23.49 -60.74 75.84
C CYS A 263 -22.55 -60.03 74.86
N GLY A 264 -22.52 -60.46 73.59
CA GLY A 264 -21.69 -59.88 72.54
C GLY A 264 -20.19 -60.09 72.72
N GLU A 265 -19.76 -60.97 73.62
CA GLU A 265 -18.34 -61.30 73.80
C GLU A 265 -17.78 -62.08 72.61
N ASP A 266 -16.50 -61.84 72.31
CA ASP A 266 -15.70 -62.64 71.38
C ASP A 266 -15.31 -63.96 72.07
N ILE A 267 -15.87 -65.05 71.56
CA ILE A 267 -15.70 -66.41 72.11
C ILE A 267 -14.97 -67.34 71.13
N THR A 268 -14.37 -66.79 70.07
CA THR A 268 -13.74 -67.52 68.94
C THR A 268 -12.79 -68.64 69.38
N ASN A 269 -12.03 -68.41 70.45
CA ASN A 269 -11.08 -69.41 70.96
C ASN A 269 -11.44 -69.89 72.38
N ASN A 270 -12.63 -69.54 72.88
CA ASN A 270 -13.01 -69.85 74.25
C ASN A 270 -14.49 -70.18 74.46
N TYR A 271 -15.13 -70.77 73.45
CA TYR A 271 -16.54 -71.14 73.49
C TYR A 271 -16.90 -72.01 74.72
N ASN A 272 -16.10 -73.04 75.02
CA ASN A 272 -16.41 -73.97 76.10
C ASN A 272 -16.30 -73.33 77.49
N GLU A 273 -15.24 -72.57 77.79
CA GLU A 273 -15.14 -71.89 79.10
C GLU A 273 -16.19 -70.78 79.23
N HIS A 274 -16.52 -70.10 78.13
CA HIS A 274 -17.62 -69.12 78.10
C HIS A 274 -18.98 -69.77 78.41
N LEU A 275 -19.25 -70.94 77.80
CA LEU A 275 -20.47 -71.71 78.03
C LEU A 275 -20.53 -72.23 79.48
N GLU A 276 -19.44 -72.78 80.01
CA GLU A 276 -19.37 -73.27 81.39
C GLU A 276 -19.58 -72.14 82.40
N SER A 277 -18.94 -70.98 82.20
CA SER A 277 -19.05 -69.84 83.13
C SER A 277 -20.41 -69.14 83.10
N ASN A 278 -21.15 -69.18 81.99
CA ASN A 278 -22.43 -68.49 81.88
C ASN A 278 -23.63 -69.44 81.98
N VAL A 279 -23.65 -70.53 81.23
CA VAL A 279 -24.81 -71.42 81.13
C VAL A 279 -24.95 -72.31 82.36
N LEU A 280 -23.85 -72.78 82.97
CA LEU A 280 -23.93 -73.54 84.23
C LEU A 280 -24.38 -72.67 85.41
N ASP A 281 -24.15 -71.35 85.34
CA ASP A 281 -24.67 -70.36 86.30
C ASP A 281 -26.14 -69.98 86.01
N GLY A 282 -26.77 -70.53 84.98
CA GLY A 282 -28.18 -70.28 84.62
C GLY A 282 -28.41 -69.19 83.56
N ASN A 283 -27.36 -68.58 83.01
CA ASN A 283 -27.45 -67.56 81.96
C ASN A 283 -27.61 -68.18 80.55
N THR A 284 -28.81 -68.67 80.24
CA THR A 284 -29.11 -69.35 78.95
C THR A 284 -29.03 -68.43 77.72
N ASN A 285 -29.01 -67.10 77.91
CA ASN A 285 -28.89 -66.16 76.80
C ASN A 285 -27.51 -66.24 76.12
N CYS A 286 -26.50 -66.77 76.81
CA CYS A 286 -25.15 -66.96 76.27
C CYS A 286 -24.92 -68.35 75.62
N ALA A 287 -25.98 -69.13 75.40
CA ALA A 287 -25.89 -70.49 74.86
C ALA A 287 -25.84 -70.58 73.31
N SER A 288 -25.77 -69.43 72.62
CA SER A 288 -25.69 -69.39 71.15
C SER A 288 -24.76 -68.28 70.69
N PHE A 289 -24.21 -68.44 69.48
CA PHE A 289 -23.30 -67.49 68.86
C PHE A 289 -23.60 -67.37 67.37
N HIS A 290 -23.05 -66.34 66.74
CA HIS A 290 -22.96 -66.21 65.30
C HIS A 290 -21.54 -65.83 64.89
N THR A 291 -21.19 -66.11 63.64
CA THR A 291 -19.92 -65.66 63.08
C THR A 291 -20.10 -64.25 62.52
N ALA A 292 -19.31 -63.30 63.02
CA ALA A 292 -19.18 -61.97 62.47
C ALA A 292 -17.85 -61.86 61.71
N TYR A 293 -17.88 -61.26 60.52
CA TYR A 293 -16.67 -60.95 59.76
C TYR A 293 -16.29 -59.50 60.08
N ILE A 294 -15.14 -59.31 60.72
CA ILE A 294 -14.66 -58.01 61.16
C ILE A 294 -13.37 -57.70 60.41
N MET A 295 -13.23 -56.47 59.93
CA MET A 295 -11.97 -56.00 59.36
C MET A 295 -11.04 -55.56 60.49
N GLU A 296 -9.95 -56.28 60.67
CA GLU A 296 -8.90 -55.91 61.62
C GLU A 296 -7.74 -55.26 60.84
N GLN A 297 -7.23 -54.14 61.36
CA GLN A 297 -6.02 -53.54 60.84
C GLN A 297 -4.83 -54.32 61.40
N TYR A 298 -4.00 -54.88 60.52
CA TYR A 298 -2.84 -55.67 60.94
C TYR A 298 -1.51 -54.97 60.70
N ASP A 299 -1.49 -53.97 59.81
CA ASP A 299 -0.26 -53.29 59.39
C ASP A 299 -0.58 -51.87 58.87
N THR A 300 0.44 -51.03 58.80
CA THR A 300 0.40 -49.74 58.11
C THR A 300 1.62 -49.66 57.22
N ARG A 301 1.41 -49.50 55.91
CA ARG A 301 2.50 -49.53 54.93
C ARG A 301 2.63 -48.21 54.21
N ASN A 302 3.85 -47.82 53.93
CA ASN A 302 4.12 -46.71 53.04
C ASN A 302 3.99 -47.19 51.60
N VAL A 303 2.96 -46.68 50.92
CA VAL A 303 2.71 -46.97 49.50
C VAL A 303 3.17 -45.76 48.70
N MET A 304 4.09 -45.99 47.76
CA MET A 304 4.59 -44.96 46.86
C MET A 304 3.74 -44.94 45.59
N TYR A 305 3.07 -43.82 45.33
CA TYR A 305 2.36 -43.60 44.08
C TYR A 305 3.28 -42.89 43.09
N PRO A 306 3.49 -43.45 41.88
CA PRO A 306 4.47 -42.91 40.94
C PRO A 306 4.06 -41.53 40.43
N ALA A 307 5.05 -40.66 40.29
CA ALA A 307 4.88 -39.35 39.66
C ALA A 307 4.56 -39.48 38.16
N THR A 308 3.69 -38.60 37.68
CA THR A 308 3.49 -38.31 36.26
C THR A 308 3.83 -36.85 36.03
N TYR A 309 4.68 -36.56 35.04
CA TYR A 309 5.00 -35.18 34.68
C TYR A 309 3.85 -34.59 33.85
N VAL A 310 3.36 -33.43 34.26
CA VAL A 310 2.30 -32.68 33.60
C VAL A 310 2.91 -31.40 33.05
N VAL A 311 2.74 -31.18 31.75
CA VAL A 311 3.25 -30.02 31.03
C VAL A 311 2.31 -28.84 31.23
N ASP A 312 2.79 -27.80 31.90
CA ASP A 312 2.03 -26.54 32.07
C ASP A 312 2.25 -25.60 30.89
N LYS A 313 3.48 -25.60 30.34
CA LYS A 313 3.87 -24.82 29.17
C LYS A 313 4.79 -25.63 28.28
N GLU A 314 4.37 -25.81 27.03
CA GLU A 314 5.18 -26.47 26.01
C GLU A 314 6.43 -25.65 25.70
N ALA A 315 7.52 -26.35 25.40
CA ALA A 315 8.74 -25.72 24.89
C ALA A 315 8.45 -24.96 23.59
N TYR A 316 9.02 -23.77 23.46
CA TYR A 316 8.90 -22.97 22.24
C TYR A 316 10.20 -22.24 21.93
N THR A 317 10.40 -21.93 20.65
CA THR A 317 11.53 -21.13 20.20
C THR A 317 11.04 -19.73 19.85
N GLU A 318 11.65 -18.73 20.48
CA GLU A 318 11.42 -17.33 20.14
C GLU A 318 12.46 -16.89 19.11
N THR A 319 12.00 -16.29 18.02
CA THR A 319 12.87 -15.77 16.96
C THR A 319 12.94 -14.25 17.04
N VAL A 320 14.12 -13.72 17.37
CA VAL A 320 14.38 -12.27 17.45
C VAL A 320 15.20 -11.83 16.24
N GLN A 321 14.74 -10.78 15.56
CA GLN A 321 15.43 -10.19 14.41
C GLN A 321 16.24 -8.98 14.85
N HIS A 322 17.53 -8.99 14.53
CA HIS A 322 18.44 -7.87 14.77
C HIS A 322 18.77 -7.20 13.44
N ASP A 323 18.46 -5.91 13.32
CA ASP A 323 18.73 -5.12 12.13
C ASP A 323 20.24 -4.96 11.87
N ALA A 324 20.59 -4.72 10.61
CA ALA A 324 21.96 -4.44 10.21
C ALA A 324 22.42 -3.09 10.76
N GLU A 325 23.66 -3.04 11.26
CA GLU A 325 24.29 -1.81 11.76
C GLU A 325 25.21 -1.22 10.69
N TYR A 326 25.06 0.08 10.45
CA TYR A 326 25.86 0.83 9.48
C TYR A 326 26.58 1.98 10.17
N LYS A 327 27.78 2.30 9.69
CA LYS A 327 28.50 3.53 10.04
C LYS A 327 28.57 4.44 8.82
N THR A 328 28.46 5.74 9.05
CA THR A 328 28.71 6.73 8.02
C THR A 328 30.21 6.99 7.90
N VAL A 329 30.76 6.75 6.72
CA VAL A 329 32.15 7.03 6.39
C VAL A 329 32.21 8.26 5.50
N VAL A 330 33.07 9.21 5.85
CA VAL A 330 33.32 10.39 5.03
C VAL A 330 34.37 10.03 3.98
N ASP A 331 33.96 10.03 2.71
CA ASP A 331 34.85 9.81 1.58
C ASP A 331 35.63 11.08 1.24
N LYS A 332 34.97 12.22 1.41
CA LYS A 332 35.54 13.53 1.14
C LYS A 332 35.00 14.55 2.12
N GLU A 333 35.91 15.18 2.85
CA GLU A 333 35.56 16.25 3.78
C GLU A 333 34.92 17.44 3.07
N ALA A 334 34.04 18.13 3.79
CA ALA A 334 33.48 19.39 3.32
C ALA A 334 34.61 20.39 3.08
N TRP A 335 34.52 21.12 1.97
CA TRP A 335 35.53 22.10 1.61
C TRP A 335 34.89 23.30 0.94
N THR A 336 35.56 24.44 1.03
CA THR A 336 35.09 25.69 0.44
C THR A 336 35.96 26.08 -0.74
N GLU A 337 35.34 26.35 -1.87
CA GLU A 337 36.01 26.90 -3.03
C GLU A 337 35.80 28.41 -3.08
N THR A 338 36.87 29.15 -3.30
CA THR A 338 36.78 30.59 -3.51
C THR A 338 36.87 30.86 -5.00
N ILE A 339 35.76 31.26 -5.60
CA ILE A 339 35.70 31.60 -7.03
C ILE A 339 35.75 33.11 -7.16
N THR A 340 36.73 33.63 -7.91
CA THR A 340 36.79 35.04 -8.27
C THR A 340 36.41 35.20 -9.72
N LYS A 341 35.38 36.01 -9.99
CA LYS A 341 34.95 36.35 -11.34
C LYS A 341 35.11 37.85 -11.55
N ASN A 342 35.48 38.24 -12.75
CA ASN A 342 35.55 39.65 -13.11
C ASN A 342 34.14 40.09 -13.54
N VAL A 343 33.56 41.01 -12.79
CA VAL A 343 32.23 41.56 -13.08
C VAL A 343 32.39 43.01 -13.53
N CYS A 344 31.78 43.38 -14.65
CA CYS A 344 31.77 44.76 -15.13
C CYS A 344 30.98 45.62 -14.13
N SER A 345 31.64 46.64 -13.60
CA SER A 345 31.09 47.54 -12.57
C SER A 345 29.87 48.34 -13.04
N GLU A 346 29.72 48.56 -14.34
CA GLU A 346 28.63 49.39 -14.90
C GLU A 346 27.45 48.57 -15.42
N CYS A 347 27.67 47.36 -15.94
CA CYS A 347 26.63 46.58 -16.63
C CYS A 347 26.43 45.16 -16.10
N GLY A 348 27.22 44.69 -15.12
CA GLY A 348 27.06 43.37 -14.50
C GLY A 348 27.45 42.18 -15.38
N ALA A 349 28.03 42.42 -16.55
CA ALA A 349 28.61 41.36 -17.39
C ALA A 349 29.70 40.60 -16.60
N VAL A 350 29.85 39.30 -16.83
CA VAL A 350 30.82 38.44 -16.13
C VAL A 350 31.80 37.86 -17.16
N GLN A 351 33.11 37.98 -16.88
CA GLN A 351 34.21 37.44 -17.68
C GLN A 351 34.82 36.20 -17.04
#